data_AF-A0A9P3ELT6-F1
#
_entry.id   AF-A0A9P3ELT6-F1
#
_cell.length_a   1.000
_cell.length_b   1.000
_cell.length_c   1.000
_cell.angle_alpha   90.00
_cell.angle_beta   90.00
_cell.angle_gamma   90.00
#
_symmetry.space_group_name_H-M   'P 1'
#
loop_
_entity.id
_entity.type
_entity.pdbx_description
1 polymer ?
#
loop_
_entity_poly.entity_id
_entity_poly.type
_entity_poly.pdbx_seq_one_letter_code
_entity_poly.pdbx_strand_id
1 'polypeptide(L)'
;MHPRPDASPATVSRFPFSCQLALAWLALLVYACLHPMSGWQSSGLPVLDYLVAPWPKYFSVEDLIFNILGYIPLGLTVAATLPANWRARRRIVLTAIFATLLSFALETLQVFLPTRVASNIDIGSNSAGALVGALIGAKWGAALFGPHGAFSRLHARFLLNVPGSNLGVILAILWLFAQFTPDQLLFADGDLLHLLGVSPPLPFQPDRQIVLEAAQTACMVLGVGLFVRCLIRQQGPLIAVFMFLLGLGARSLATAVFFLPSAPLAWLTPGSGHGLIIGGALLTLAFFLPRVVQHGCAGASLLGAIVCINLLPENPYLLASGHVILDRGNLPNLYGLTNLVSGLWPFLALAWLITLGLRHGEALEPQRGFQPRPRLPTSG
;
A
#
# COMPACT_ATOMS: atom_id res chain seq x y z
N MET A 1 -29.11 -20.43 -36.76
CA MET A 1 -29.07 -19.68 -35.49
C MET A 1 -27.87 -20.22 -34.70
N HIS A 2 -26.68 -19.65 -34.90
CA HIS A 2 -25.47 -20.12 -34.22
C HIS A 2 -25.51 -19.68 -32.76
N PRO A 3 -25.31 -20.59 -31.78
CA PRO A 3 -25.21 -20.20 -30.39
C PRO A 3 -23.95 -19.35 -30.19
N ARG A 4 -24.10 -18.21 -29.51
CA ARG A 4 -22.96 -17.39 -29.07
C ARG A 4 -22.08 -18.27 -28.16
N PRO A 5 -20.75 -18.25 -28.29
CA PRO A 5 -19.88 -18.97 -27.36
C PRO A 5 -20.07 -18.37 -25.97
N ASP A 6 -20.39 -19.23 -25.01
CA ASP A 6 -20.50 -18.89 -23.60
C ASP A 6 -19.25 -18.12 -23.16
N ALA A 7 -19.47 -16.91 -22.66
CA ALA A 7 -18.45 -16.16 -21.97
C ALA A 7 -17.97 -17.02 -20.80
N SER A 8 -16.68 -17.41 -20.83
CA SER A 8 -16.05 -18.14 -19.73
C SER A 8 -16.40 -17.44 -18.41
N PRO A 9 -16.79 -18.17 -17.36
CA PRO A 9 -17.17 -17.54 -16.10
C PRO A 9 -15.99 -16.70 -15.65
N ALA A 10 -16.23 -15.39 -15.47
CA ALA A 10 -15.25 -14.50 -14.88
C ALA A 10 -14.69 -15.20 -13.65
N THR A 11 -13.37 -15.35 -13.57
CA THR A 11 -12.72 -15.96 -12.42
C THR A 11 -12.86 -14.98 -11.25
N VAL A 12 -14.01 -15.04 -10.61
CA VAL A 12 -14.34 -14.22 -9.45
C VAL A 12 -13.32 -14.59 -8.37
N SER A 13 -12.56 -13.59 -7.92
CA SER A 13 -11.71 -13.71 -6.73
C SER A 13 -12.49 -14.44 -5.63
N ARG A 14 -11.91 -15.49 -5.04
CA ARG A 14 -12.54 -16.27 -3.94
C ARG A 14 -12.99 -15.37 -2.78
N PHE A 15 -12.37 -14.19 -2.61
CA PHE A 15 -12.75 -13.20 -1.61
C PHE A 15 -13.19 -11.87 -2.25
N PRO A 16 -14.29 -11.25 -1.77
CA PRO A 16 -14.68 -9.90 -2.18
C PRO A 16 -13.57 -8.87 -1.93
N PHE A 17 -13.53 -7.80 -2.73
CA PHE A 17 -12.54 -6.72 -2.59
C PHE A 17 -12.58 -6.06 -1.20
N SER A 18 -13.77 -5.85 -0.64
CA SER A 18 -13.93 -5.32 0.72
C SER A 18 -13.25 -6.19 1.78
N CYS A 19 -13.23 -7.51 1.59
CA CYS A 19 -12.61 -8.44 2.53
C CYS A 19 -11.09 -8.36 2.47
N GLN A 20 -10.53 -8.34 1.25
CA GLN A 20 -9.09 -8.16 1.07
C GLN A 20 -8.62 -6.81 1.63
N LEU A 21 -9.40 -5.75 1.40
CA LEU A 21 -9.09 -4.42 1.92
C LEU A 21 -9.21 -4.37 3.46
N ALA A 22 -10.25 -5.01 4.03
CA ALA A 22 -10.40 -5.11 5.49
C ALA A 22 -9.23 -5.84 6.13
N LEU A 23 -8.79 -6.96 5.54
CA LEU A 23 -7.65 -7.74 6.05
C LEU A 23 -6.33 -6.97 5.93
N ALA A 24 -6.09 -6.32 4.78
CA ALA A 24 -4.91 -5.49 4.60
C ALA A 24 -4.88 -4.34 5.61
N TRP A 25 -5.99 -3.61 5.76
CA TRP A 25 -6.08 -2.50 6.71
C TRP A 25 -5.97 -2.96 8.16
N LEU A 26 -6.58 -4.10 8.52
CA LEU A 26 -6.45 -4.71 9.84
C LEU A 26 -5.00 -5.04 10.17
N ALA A 27 -4.26 -5.63 9.23
CA ALA A 27 -2.85 -5.96 9.44
C ALA A 27 -1.99 -4.71 9.66
N LEU A 28 -2.22 -3.66 8.86
CA LEU A 28 -1.55 -2.36 9.02
C LEU A 28 -1.87 -1.73 10.37
N LEU A 29 -3.14 -1.74 10.78
CA LEU A 29 -3.59 -1.15 12.03
C LEU A 29 -2.98 -1.87 13.24
N VAL A 30 -3.01 -3.21 13.25
CA VAL A 30 -2.38 -4.02 14.30
C VAL A 30 -0.88 -3.71 14.39
N TYR A 31 -0.20 -3.61 13.25
CA TYR A 31 1.22 -3.24 13.25
C TYR A 31 1.46 -1.83 13.82
N ALA A 32 0.70 -0.83 13.37
CA ALA A 32 0.83 0.54 13.88
C ALA A 32 0.63 0.62 15.39
N CYS A 33 -0.40 -0.05 15.93
CA CYS A 33 -0.65 -0.05 17.37
C CYS A 33 0.49 -0.71 18.16
N LEU A 34 1.11 -1.76 17.62
CA LEU A 34 2.14 -2.53 18.34
C LEU A 34 3.57 -2.12 17.99
N HIS A 35 3.80 -1.24 17.01
CA HIS A 35 5.12 -0.71 16.67
C HIS A 35 5.80 -0.12 17.92
N PRO A 36 7.11 -0.34 18.17
CA PRO A 36 8.09 -1.05 17.35
C PRO A 36 8.11 -2.58 17.53
N MET A 37 7.21 -3.16 18.34
CA MET A 37 7.18 -4.59 18.67
C MET A 37 8.48 -5.13 19.31
N SER A 38 9.23 -4.27 20.01
CA SER A 38 10.49 -4.61 20.65
C SER A 38 10.50 -4.27 22.14
N GLY A 39 11.38 -4.92 22.91
CA GLY A 39 11.58 -4.60 24.33
C GLY A 39 10.41 -5.02 25.24
N TRP A 40 9.67 -6.06 24.86
CA TRP A 40 8.52 -6.56 25.62
C TRP A 40 8.91 -6.87 27.07
N GLN A 41 8.25 -6.23 28.02
CA GLN A 41 8.47 -6.43 29.45
C GLN A 41 7.20 -6.13 30.25
N SER A 42 7.07 -6.72 31.44
CA SER A 42 5.98 -6.37 32.34
C SER A 42 6.15 -4.93 32.83
N SER A 43 5.06 -4.15 32.82
CA SER A 43 5.03 -2.80 33.39
C SER A 43 5.12 -2.79 34.93
N GLY A 44 4.91 -3.95 35.59
CA GLY A 44 4.81 -4.07 37.04
C GLY A 44 3.46 -3.61 37.61
N LEU A 45 2.56 -3.10 36.77
CA LEU A 45 1.20 -2.69 37.13
C LEU A 45 0.18 -3.79 36.78
N PRO A 46 -1.01 -3.80 37.41
CA PRO A 46 -2.10 -4.66 36.97
C PRO A 46 -2.45 -4.39 35.50
N VAL A 47 -2.60 -5.46 34.72
CA VAL A 47 -2.74 -5.38 33.25
C VAL A 47 -3.94 -4.55 32.78
N LEU A 48 -5.00 -4.45 33.59
CA LEU A 48 -6.24 -3.75 33.23
C LEU A 48 -6.40 -2.40 33.93
N ASP A 49 -5.37 -1.90 34.63
CA ASP A 49 -5.45 -0.67 35.43
C ASP A 49 -5.77 0.56 34.56
N TYR A 50 -5.30 0.56 33.31
CA TYR A 50 -5.54 1.62 32.32
C TYR A 50 -7.04 1.85 32.01
N LEU A 51 -7.91 0.87 32.25
CA LEU A 51 -9.35 1.01 31.97
C LEU A 51 -10.02 2.05 32.86
N VAL A 52 -9.58 2.13 34.12
CA VAL A 52 -10.14 3.01 35.14
C VAL A 52 -9.24 4.21 35.43
N ALA A 53 -8.13 4.33 34.72
CA ALA A 53 -7.21 5.44 34.87
C ALA A 53 -7.91 6.79 34.58
N PRO A 54 -7.65 7.82 35.39
CA PRO A 54 -8.19 9.16 35.15
C PRO A 54 -7.63 9.72 33.84
N TRP A 55 -8.43 10.55 33.18
CA TRP A 55 -7.99 11.20 31.96
C TRP A 55 -6.79 12.13 32.24
N PRO A 56 -5.76 12.14 31.38
CA PRO A 56 -4.66 13.07 31.50
C PRO A 56 -5.17 14.51 31.47
N LYS A 57 -4.60 15.39 32.31
CA LYS A 57 -4.93 16.82 32.32
C LYS A 57 -4.66 17.49 30.97
N TYR A 58 -3.65 17.00 30.25
CA TYR A 58 -3.32 17.39 28.89
C TYR A 58 -3.32 16.12 28.03
N PHE A 59 -4.36 15.95 27.21
CA PHE A 59 -4.42 14.90 26.21
C PHE A 59 -4.22 15.53 24.82
N SER A 60 -3.57 14.78 23.93
CA SER A 60 -3.31 15.19 22.56
C SER A 60 -4.58 15.04 21.72
N VAL A 61 -5.09 16.15 21.20
CA VAL A 61 -6.27 16.12 20.30
C VAL A 61 -5.89 15.47 18.98
N GLU A 62 -4.64 15.64 18.57
CA GLU A 62 -4.05 15.01 17.40
C GLU A 62 -4.12 13.49 17.52
N ASP A 63 -3.75 12.93 18.67
CA ASP A 63 -3.77 11.47 18.89
C ASP A 63 -5.20 10.92 18.85
N LEU A 64 -6.15 11.64 19.45
CA LEU A 64 -7.57 11.32 19.39
C LEU A 64 -8.07 11.30 17.92
N ILE A 65 -7.70 12.31 17.14
CA ILE A 65 -8.08 12.41 15.73
C ILE A 65 -7.46 11.26 14.94
N PHE A 66 -6.17 10.96 15.12
CA PHE A 66 -5.50 9.87 14.41
C PHE A 66 -6.12 8.51 14.72
N ASN A 67 -6.46 8.25 15.99
CA ASN A 67 -7.13 7.01 16.40
C ASN A 67 -8.50 6.85 15.74
N ILE A 68 -9.33 7.91 15.75
CA ILE A 68 -10.62 7.92 15.05
C ILE A 68 -10.42 7.68 13.55
N LEU A 69 -9.53 8.43 12.90
CA LEU A 69 -9.27 8.34 11.47
C LEU A 69 -8.73 6.97 11.06
N GLY A 70 -7.86 6.35 11.89
CA GLY A 70 -7.29 5.03 11.64
C GLY A 70 -8.34 3.91 11.66
N TYR A 71 -9.36 4.02 12.51
CA TYR A 71 -10.41 3.00 12.66
C TYR A 71 -11.61 3.20 11.70
N ILE A 72 -11.80 4.38 11.10
CA ILE A 72 -12.87 4.60 10.11
C ILE A 72 -12.79 3.63 8.92
N PRO A 73 -11.64 3.45 8.23
CA PRO A 73 -11.56 2.50 7.12
C PRO A 73 -11.78 1.05 7.55
N LEU A 74 -11.35 0.67 8.77
CA LEU A 74 -11.63 -0.65 9.34
C LEU A 74 -13.14 -0.86 9.50
N GLY A 75 -13.83 0.07 10.17
CA GLY A 75 -15.27 0.00 10.37
C GLY A 75 -16.05 -0.06 9.04
N LEU A 76 -15.65 0.76 8.07
CA LEU A 76 -16.28 0.80 6.75
C LEU A 76 -16.14 -0.52 6.01
N THR A 77 -14.92 -1.05 5.95
CA THR A 77 -14.63 -2.27 5.19
C THR A 77 -15.22 -3.51 5.86
N VAL A 78 -15.12 -3.64 7.18
CA VAL A 78 -15.74 -4.75 7.93
C VAL A 78 -17.26 -4.71 7.82
N ALA A 79 -17.92 -3.56 7.94
CA ALA A 79 -19.37 -3.50 7.76
C ALA A 79 -19.80 -3.84 6.31
N ALA A 80 -18.94 -3.55 5.33
CA ALA A 80 -19.15 -3.86 3.91
C ALA A 80 -18.83 -5.32 3.55
N THR A 81 -18.09 -6.08 4.37
CA THR A 81 -17.86 -7.52 4.16
C THR A 81 -18.99 -8.39 4.68
N LEU A 82 -19.72 -7.89 5.69
CA LEU A 82 -20.86 -8.61 6.25
C LEU A 82 -21.98 -8.79 5.22
N PRO A 83 -22.77 -9.88 5.30
CA PRO A 83 -23.80 -10.20 4.30
C PRO A 83 -24.76 -9.04 4.04
N ALA A 84 -24.95 -8.69 2.77
CA ALA A 84 -25.76 -7.54 2.37
C ALA A 84 -27.26 -7.69 2.72
N ASN A 85 -27.75 -8.92 2.87
CA ASN A 85 -29.12 -9.22 3.30
C ASN A 85 -29.35 -9.01 4.80
N TRP A 86 -28.32 -8.76 5.60
CA TRP A 86 -28.48 -8.47 7.02
C TRP A 86 -28.93 -7.03 7.25
N ARG A 87 -29.81 -6.84 8.24
CA ARG A 87 -30.26 -5.51 8.69
C ARG A 87 -29.04 -4.62 9.01
N ALA A 88 -29.08 -3.36 8.57
CA ALA A 88 -27.99 -2.40 8.77
C ALA A 88 -27.54 -2.31 10.24
N ARG A 89 -28.49 -2.24 11.18
CA ARG A 89 -28.21 -2.22 12.63
C ARG A 89 -27.36 -3.42 13.08
N ARG A 90 -27.63 -4.62 12.57
CA ARG A 90 -26.87 -5.83 12.93
C ARG A 90 -25.42 -5.71 12.46
N ARG A 91 -25.21 -5.24 11.23
CA ARG A 91 -23.85 -5.04 10.68
C ARG A 91 -23.08 -4.00 11.49
N ILE A 92 -23.71 -2.86 11.78
CA ILE A 92 -23.11 -1.79 12.58
C ILE A 92 -22.70 -2.30 13.97
N VAL A 93 -23.60 -2.98 14.67
CA VAL A 93 -23.35 -3.49 16.04
C VAL A 93 -22.21 -4.51 16.04
N LEU A 94 -22.22 -5.48 15.12
CA LEU A 94 -21.16 -6.50 15.06
C LEU A 94 -19.80 -5.90 14.70
N THR A 95 -19.76 -4.93 13.78
CA THR A 95 -18.52 -4.22 13.44
C THR A 95 -18.01 -3.39 14.61
N ALA A 96 -18.88 -2.68 15.33
CA ALA A 96 -18.49 -1.92 16.51
C ALA A 96 -17.96 -2.84 17.62
N ILE A 97 -18.63 -3.96 17.90
CA ILE A 97 -18.15 -4.96 18.88
C ILE A 97 -16.78 -5.49 18.48
N PHE A 98 -16.60 -5.91 17.22
CA PHE A 98 -15.32 -6.40 16.72
C PHE A 98 -14.20 -5.37 16.91
N ALA A 99 -14.41 -4.13 16.50
CA ALA A 99 -13.41 -3.08 16.59
C ALA A 99 -13.07 -2.69 18.04
N THR A 100 -14.07 -2.64 18.92
CA THR A 100 -13.86 -2.38 20.35
C THR A 100 -13.06 -3.51 21.00
N LEU A 101 -13.38 -4.78 20.71
CA LEU A 101 -12.63 -5.93 21.22
C LEU A 101 -11.19 -5.94 20.68
N LEU A 102 -11.00 -5.60 19.41
CA LEU A 102 -9.68 -5.45 18.81
C LEU A 102 -8.89 -4.34 19.51
N SER A 103 -9.49 -3.15 19.71
CA SER A 103 -8.84 -2.04 20.42
C SER A 103 -8.47 -2.46 21.84
N PHE A 104 -9.40 -3.06 22.59
CA PHE A 104 -9.12 -3.56 23.94
C PHE A 104 -7.96 -4.56 23.96
N ALA A 105 -7.90 -5.49 23.01
CA ALA A 105 -6.81 -6.45 22.91
C ALA A 105 -5.47 -5.76 22.61
N LEU A 106 -5.44 -4.80 21.68
CA LEU A 106 -4.23 -4.06 21.32
C LEU A 106 -3.73 -3.16 22.47
N GLU A 107 -4.62 -2.44 23.14
CA GLU A 107 -4.29 -1.63 24.33
C GLU A 107 -3.75 -2.51 25.46
N THR A 108 -4.36 -3.68 25.66
CA THR A 108 -3.88 -4.65 26.67
C THR A 108 -2.50 -5.19 26.33
N LEU A 109 -2.20 -5.43 25.04
CA LEU A 109 -0.87 -5.82 24.59
C LEU A 109 0.16 -4.69 24.75
N GLN A 110 -0.25 -3.44 24.55
CA GLN A 110 0.62 -2.27 24.70
C GLN A 110 1.09 -2.05 26.14
N VAL A 111 0.41 -2.60 27.15
CA VAL A 111 0.91 -2.59 28.55
C VAL A 111 2.29 -3.25 28.67
N PHE A 112 2.62 -4.17 27.76
CA PHE A 112 3.90 -4.86 27.75
C PHE A 112 4.96 -4.17 26.87
N LEU A 113 4.64 -3.05 26.23
CA LEU A 113 5.53 -2.30 25.36
C LEU A 113 5.99 -1.00 26.06
N PRO A 114 7.27 -0.86 26.45
CA PRO A 114 7.75 0.28 27.26
C PRO A 114 7.55 1.65 26.62
N THR A 115 7.54 1.71 25.29
CA THR A 115 7.36 2.93 24.51
C THR A 115 5.88 3.25 24.26
N ARG A 116 4.97 2.48 24.85
CA ARG A 116 3.52 2.61 24.69
C ARG A 116 2.84 2.84 26.01
N VAL A 117 1.74 3.58 25.95
CA VAL A 117 0.88 3.84 27.09
C VAL A 117 -0.52 3.42 26.69
N ALA A 118 -1.00 2.33 27.29
CA ALA A 118 -2.37 1.87 27.10
C ALA A 118 -3.36 2.89 27.69
N SER A 119 -4.50 3.11 27.04
CA SER A 119 -5.42 4.19 27.37
C SER A 119 -6.89 3.85 27.14
N ASN A 120 -7.75 4.19 28.10
CA ASN A 120 -9.20 4.08 27.94
C ASN A 120 -9.76 5.10 26.92
N ILE A 121 -9.09 6.24 26.74
CA ILE A 121 -9.43 7.24 25.71
C ILE A 121 -9.20 6.64 24.32
N ASP A 122 -8.15 5.85 24.16
CA ASP A 122 -7.82 5.23 22.88
C ASP A 122 -8.85 4.17 22.50
N ILE A 123 -9.29 3.32 23.45
CA ILE A 123 -10.44 2.43 23.24
C ILE A 123 -11.67 3.23 22.77
N GLY A 124 -12.03 4.30 23.48
CA GLY A 124 -13.20 5.11 23.13
C GLY A 124 -13.12 5.72 21.73
N SER A 125 -11.96 6.28 21.39
CA SER A 125 -11.70 6.95 20.11
C SER A 125 -11.64 5.99 18.93
N ASN A 126 -10.95 4.85 19.09
CA ASN A 126 -10.90 3.76 18.12
C ASN A 126 -12.30 3.19 17.86
N SER A 127 -13.07 2.93 18.92
CA SER A 127 -14.46 2.48 18.83
C SER A 127 -15.37 3.50 18.14
N ALA A 128 -15.20 4.80 18.41
CA ALA A 128 -15.95 5.86 17.74
C ALA A 128 -15.63 5.92 16.24
N GLY A 129 -14.35 5.88 15.86
CA GLY A 129 -13.92 5.81 14.47
C GLY A 129 -14.50 4.60 13.74
N ALA A 130 -14.43 3.43 14.36
CA ALA A 130 -15.01 2.21 13.81
C ALA A 130 -16.54 2.28 13.66
N LEU A 131 -17.24 2.93 14.59
CA LEU A 131 -18.69 3.14 14.50
C LEU A 131 -19.05 4.05 13.31
N VAL A 132 -18.33 5.17 13.15
CA VAL A 132 -18.49 6.07 11.99
C VAL A 132 -18.24 5.30 10.70
N GLY A 133 -17.13 4.55 10.64
CA GLY A 133 -16.83 3.65 9.52
C GLY A 133 -17.98 2.68 9.26
N ALA A 134 -18.49 2.01 10.29
CA ALA A 134 -19.55 1.01 10.17
C ALA A 134 -20.86 1.60 9.68
N LEU A 135 -21.20 2.84 10.08
CA LEU A 135 -22.36 3.58 9.55
C LEU A 135 -22.19 3.84 8.04
N ILE A 136 -21.02 4.29 7.62
CA ILE A 136 -20.69 4.50 6.20
C ILE A 136 -20.76 3.17 5.43
N GLY A 137 -20.14 2.10 5.95
CA GLY A 137 -20.11 0.78 5.33
C GLY A 137 -21.50 0.14 5.25
N ALA A 138 -22.34 0.27 6.28
CA ALA A 138 -23.71 -0.24 6.24
C ALA A 138 -24.60 0.49 5.22
N LYS A 139 -24.41 1.81 5.08
CA LYS A 139 -25.18 2.67 4.16
C LYS A 139 -24.70 2.55 2.71
N TRP A 140 -23.39 2.57 2.47
CA TRP A 140 -22.80 2.71 1.13
C TRP A 140 -21.94 1.50 0.71
N GLY A 141 -21.70 0.53 1.58
CA GLY A 141 -20.81 -0.61 1.30
C GLY A 141 -21.23 -1.43 0.08
N ALA A 142 -22.53 -1.67 -0.12
CA ALA A 142 -23.02 -2.36 -1.31
C ALA A 142 -22.82 -1.53 -2.59
N ALA A 143 -23.03 -0.21 -2.52
CA ALA A 143 -22.84 0.70 -3.64
C ALA A 143 -21.35 0.86 -4.01
N LEU A 144 -20.44 0.72 -3.04
CA LEU A 144 -18.99 0.80 -3.25
C LEU A 144 -18.40 -0.54 -3.69
N PHE A 145 -18.59 -1.59 -2.89
CA PHE A 145 -17.88 -2.87 -2.98
C PHE A 145 -18.72 -4.05 -3.48
N GLY A 146 -20.03 -3.86 -3.67
CA GLY A 146 -20.91 -4.94 -4.14
C GLY A 146 -20.58 -5.41 -5.58
N PRO A 147 -21.18 -6.52 -6.05
CA PRO A 147 -20.93 -7.06 -7.39
C PRO A 147 -21.14 -6.05 -8.52
N HIS A 148 -22.07 -5.10 -8.34
CA HIS A 148 -22.35 -4.02 -9.28
C HIS A 148 -21.97 -2.64 -8.72
N GLY A 149 -21.18 -2.59 -7.65
CA GLY A 149 -20.73 -1.37 -6.99
C GLY A 149 -19.71 -0.56 -7.81
N ALA A 150 -19.35 0.61 -7.31
CA ALA A 150 -18.42 1.53 -7.95
C ALA A 150 -17.06 0.89 -8.26
N PHE A 151 -16.49 0.14 -7.30
CA PHE A 151 -15.22 -0.55 -7.51
C PHE A 151 -15.32 -1.64 -8.57
N SER A 152 -16.39 -2.43 -8.57
CA SER A 152 -16.60 -3.47 -9.59
C SER A 152 -16.76 -2.88 -10.99
N ARG A 153 -17.43 -1.72 -11.12
CA ARG A 153 -17.53 -0.98 -12.39
C ARG A 153 -16.19 -0.38 -12.83
N LEU A 154 -15.44 0.21 -11.90
CA LEU A 154 -14.13 0.77 -12.17
C LEU A 154 -13.14 -0.33 -12.60
N HIS A 155 -13.18 -1.46 -11.89
CA HIS A 155 -12.40 -2.65 -12.17
C HIS A 155 -12.68 -3.15 -13.60
N ALA A 156 -13.95 -3.38 -13.94
CA ALA A 156 -14.35 -3.81 -15.28
C ALA A 156 -13.97 -2.80 -16.40
N ARG A 157 -13.94 -1.49 -16.10
CA ARG A 157 -13.60 -0.44 -17.06
C ARG A 157 -12.09 -0.30 -17.30
N PHE A 158 -11.29 -0.38 -16.25
CA PHE A 158 -9.87 0.01 -16.31
C PHE A 158 -8.89 -1.13 -16.08
N LEU A 159 -9.25 -2.16 -15.32
CA LEU A 159 -8.33 -3.21 -14.88
C LEU A 159 -8.42 -4.44 -15.78
N LEU A 160 -7.34 -5.20 -15.85
CA LEU A 160 -7.36 -6.53 -16.46
C LEU A 160 -8.16 -7.47 -15.55
N ASN A 161 -9.04 -8.27 -16.16
CA ASN A 161 -9.82 -9.29 -15.46
C ASN A 161 -8.96 -10.53 -15.21
N VAL A 162 -8.01 -10.41 -14.29
CA VAL A 162 -7.06 -11.46 -13.93
C VAL A 162 -7.19 -11.81 -12.45
N PRO A 163 -7.00 -13.09 -12.07
CA PRO A 163 -6.94 -13.47 -10.67
C PRO A 163 -5.88 -12.65 -9.93
N GLY A 164 -6.27 -12.01 -8.83
CA GLY A 164 -5.35 -11.17 -8.03
C GLY A 164 -5.27 -9.70 -8.47
N SER A 165 -6.03 -9.26 -9.47
CA SER A 165 -6.15 -7.83 -9.83
C SER A 165 -6.55 -6.93 -8.64
N ASN A 166 -7.44 -7.40 -7.76
CA ASN A 166 -7.78 -6.71 -6.52
C ASN A 166 -6.56 -6.49 -5.60
N LEU A 167 -5.69 -7.49 -5.47
CA LEU A 167 -4.44 -7.36 -4.70
C LEU A 167 -3.50 -6.36 -5.37
N GLY A 168 -3.42 -6.35 -6.70
CA GLY A 168 -2.63 -5.35 -7.44
C GLY A 168 -3.10 -3.92 -7.18
N VAL A 169 -4.42 -3.70 -7.05
CA VAL A 169 -4.98 -2.39 -6.64
C VAL A 169 -4.59 -2.05 -5.20
N ILE A 170 -4.68 -3.01 -4.27
CA ILE A 170 -4.25 -2.78 -2.88
C ILE A 170 -2.78 -2.42 -2.84
N LEU A 171 -1.92 -3.13 -3.58
CA LEU A 171 -0.50 -2.81 -3.67
C LEU A 171 -0.26 -1.42 -4.28
N ALA A 172 -1.01 -0.99 -5.30
CA ALA A 172 -0.90 0.37 -5.82
C ALA A 172 -1.29 1.44 -4.77
N ILE A 173 -2.31 1.16 -3.95
CA ILE A 173 -2.70 2.03 -2.82
C ILE A 173 -1.59 2.04 -1.75
N LEU A 174 -1.03 0.88 -1.41
CA LEU A 174 0.06 0.77 -0.45
C LEU A 174 1.32 1.49 -0.91
N TRP A 175 1.61 1.49 -2.21
CA TRP A 175 2.72 2.27 -2.77
C TRP A 175 2.53 3.77 -2.54
N LEU A 176 1.32 4.29 -2.79
CA LEU A 176 0.99 5.70 -2.52
C LEU A 176 1.09 6.00 -1.01
N PHE A 177 0.69 5.05 -0.17
CA PHE A 177 0.79 5.17 1.27
C PHE A 177 2.26 5.19 1.76
N ALA A 178 3.14 4.39 1.15
CA ALA A 178 4.58 4.40 1.45
C ALA A 178 5.25 5.76 1.17
N GLN A 179 4.64 6.60 0.31
CA GLN A 179 5.17 7.94 0.03
C GLN A 179 5.03 8.92 1.21
N PHE A 180 4.31 8.51 2.26
CA PHE A 180 4.24 9.27 3.51
C PHE A 180 5.42 9.01 4.46
N THR A 181 6.38 8.14 4.12
CA THR A 181 7.62 7.97 4.89
C THR A 181 8.53 9.19 4.70
N PRO A 182 8.66 10.08 5.68
CA PRO A 182 9.09 11.47 5.45
C PRO A 182 10.60 11.68 5.28
N ASP A 183 11.43 10.74 5.72
CA ASP A 183 12.89 10.82 5.76
C ASP A 183 13.59 10.04 4.63
N GLN A 184 12.82 9.34 3.80
CA GLN A 184 13.35 8.59 2.65
C GLN A 184 13.45 9.45 1.39
N LEU A 185 14.38 9.07 0.51
CA LEU A 185 14.50 9.63 -0.84
C LEU A 185 13.27 9.32 -1.69
N LEU A 186 13.15 10.02 -2.82
CA LEU A 186 11.99 9.89 -3.70
C LEU A 186 11.84 8.45 -4.23
N PHE A 187 10.69 7.82 -3.97
CA PHE A 187 10.37 6.46 -4.39
C PHE A 187 11.39 5.41 -3.91
N ALA A 188 12.07 5.67 -2.79
CA ALA A 188 13.07 4.80 -2.19
C ALA A 188 12.46 3.63 -1.39
N ASP A 189 11.49 2.94 -2.00
CA ASP A 189 10.85 1.78 -1.38
C ASP A 189 11.75 0.53 -1.48
N GLY A 190 11.79 -0.30 -0.42
CA GLY A 190 12.55 -1.56 -0.38
C GLY A 190 13.82 -1.57 0.48
N ASP A 191 14.04 -0.58 1.34
CA ASP A 191 15.17 -0.54 2.27
C ASP A 191 15.00 -1.59 3.39
N LEU A 192 15.58 -2.77 3.19
CA LEU A 192 15.55 -3.85 4.16
C LEU A 192 16.63 -3.69 5.23
N LEU A 193 17.79 -3.15 4.85
CA LEU A 193 18.89 -2.95 5.79
C LEU A 193 18.46 -2.00 6.90
N HIS A 194 17.84 -0.88 6.56
CA HIS A 194 17.28 0.04 7.54
C HIS A 194 16.20 -0.62 8.41
N LEU A 195 15.28 -1.40 7.79
CA LEU A 195 14.22 -2.11 8.52
C LEU A 195 14.77 -3.14 9.52
N LEU A 196 15.92 -3.76 9.22
CA LEU A 196 16.58 -4.76 10.06
C LEU A 196 17.62 -4.14 11.01
N GLY A 197 17.83 -2.82 10.98
CA GLY A 197 18.86 -2.15 11.77
C GLY A 197 20.29 -2.52 11.36
N VAL A 198 20.50 -2.86 10.08
CA VAL A 198 21.80 -3.22 9.51
C VAL A 198 22.36 -2.00 8.77
N SER A 199 23.61 -1.66 9.02
CA SER A 199 24.27 -0.54 8.32
C SER A 199 24.49 -0.87 6.83
N PRO A 200 24.32 0.11 5.93
CA PRO A 200 24.59 -0.10 4.51
C PRO A 200 26.07 -0.40 4.25
N PRO A 201 26.38 -1.18 3.20
CA PRO A 201 27.73 -1.71 2.97
C PRO A 201 28.71 -0.67 2.40
N LEU A 202 28.22 0.42 1.83
CA LEU A 202 29.05 1.44 1.18
C LEU A 202 29.23 2.66 2.09
N PRO A 203 30.40 3.32 2.07
CA PRO A 203 30.58 4.59 2.75
C PRO A 203 29.93 5.73 1.96
N PHE A 204 29.50 6.77 2.67
CA PHE A 204 28.95 7.97 2.05
C PHE A 204 29.98 8.71 1.18
N GLN A 205 29.64 8.94 -0.09
CA GLN A 205 30.37 9.78 -1.03
C GLN A 205 29.35 10.53 -1.90
N PRO A 206 29.41 11.87 -2.02
CA PRO A 206 28.38 12.65 -2.72
C PRO A 206 28.11 12.21 -4.16
N ASP A 207 29.16 12.03 -4.97
CA ASP A 207 29.00 11.65 -6.38
C ASP A 207 28.35 10.26 -6.52
N ARG A 208 28.76 9.33 -5.65
CA ARG A 208 28.19 7.97 -5.61
C ARG A 208 26.73 8.00 -5.15
N GLN A 209 26.41 8.82 -4.16
CA GLN A 209 25.04 9.01 -3.67
C GLN A 209 24.13 9.45 -4.80
N ILE A 210 24.53 10.48 -5.57
CA ILE A 210 23.74 11.03 -6.67
C ILE A 210 23.48 9.96 -7.74
N VAL A 211 24.49 9.17 -8.10
CA VAL A 211 24.36 8.13 -9.14
C VAL A 211 23.47 6.99 -8.66
N LEU A 212 23.67 6.48 -7.44
CA LEU A 212 22.85 5.40 -6.88
C LEU A 212 21.40 5.84 -6.66
N GLU A 213 21.18 7.06 -6.20
CA GLU A 213 19.86 7.65 -6.07
C GLU A 213 19.17 7.78 -7.44
N ALA A 214 19.87 8.29 -8.45
CA ALA A 214 19.32 8.38 -9.81
C ALA A 214 18.95 7.00 -10.37
N ALA A 215 19.82 6.00 -10.19
CA ALA A 215 19.56 4.62 -10.61
C ALA A 215 18.36 4.02 -9.87
N GLN A 216 18.31 4.21 -8.55
CA GLN A 216 17.21 3.76 -7.70
C GLN A 216 15.88 4.36 -8.16
N THR A 217 15.81 5.69 -8.29
CA THR A 217 14.59 6.39 -8.70
C THR A 217 14.18 6.00 -10.12
N ALA A 218 15.13 5.89 -11.06
CA ALA A 218 14.83 5.45 -12.43
C ALA A 218 14.26 4.03 -12.48
N CYS A 219 14.86 3.11 -11.73
CA CYS A 219 14.38 1.74 -11.58
C CYS A 219 12.99 1.69 -10.95
N MET A 220 12.71 2.51 -9.93
CA MET A 220 11.40 2.53 -9.29
C MET A 220 10.33 3.15 -10.21
N VAL A 221 10.63 4.24 -10.92
CA VAL A 221 9.71 4.82 -11.92
C VAL A 221 9.38 3.81 -13.01
N LEU A 222 10.39 3.09 -13.52
CA LEU A 222 10.15 2.05 -14.52
C LEU A 222 9.35 0.87 -13.94
N GLY A 223 9.72 0.40 -12.74
CA GLY A 223 9.10 -0.73 -12.05
C GLY A 223 7.64 -0.47 -11.71
N VAL A 224 7.33 0.65 -11.04
CA VAL A 224 5.97 1.05 -10.69
C VAL A 224 5.14 1.33 -11.93
N GLY A 225 5.69 2.04 -12.92
CA GLY A 225 4.99 2.36 -14.15
C GLY A 225 4.57 1.10 -14.92
N LEU A 226 5.47 0.12 -15.02
CA LEU A 226 5.18 -1.16 -15.67
C LEU A 226 4.33 -2.09 -14.79
N PHE A 227 4.44 -2.03 -13.46
CA PHE A 227 3.53 -2.71 -12.53
C PHE A 227 2.08 -2.25 -12.75
N VAL A 228 1.85 -0.94 -12.80
CA VAL A 228 0.53 -0.37 -13.13
C VAL A 228 0.09 -0.78 -14.52
N ARG A 229 1.02 -0.80 -15.49
CA ARG A 229 0.74 -1.24 -16.85
C ARG A 229 0.25 -2.69 -16.92
N CYS A 230 0.79 -3.57 -16.08
CA CYS A 230 0.36 -4.96 -15.92
C CYS A 230 -1.02 -5.07 -15.24
N LEU A 231 -1.46 -4.05 -14.51
CA LEU A 231 -2.76 -4.02 -13.85
C LEU A 231 -3.88 -3.53 -14.78
N ILE A 232 -3.58 -2.59 -15.68
CA ILE A 232 -4.59 -1.90 -16.52
C ILE A 232 -4.83 -2.56 -17.88
N ARG A 233 -6.08 -2.50 -18.33
CA ARG A 233 -6.52 -3.01 -19.64
C ARG A 233 -6.05 -2.12 -20.78
N GLN A 234 -6.21 -0.80 -20.64
CA GLN A 234 -5.86 0.17 -21.67
C GLN A 234 -4.34 0.32 -21.79
N GLN A 235 -3.87 0.67 -23.00
CA GLN A 235 -2.44 0.80 -23.27
C GLN A 235 -1.89 2.21 -23.01
N GLY A 236 -2.74 3.16 -22.64
CA GLY A 236 -2.34 4.56 -22.45
C GLY A 236 -1.55 4.80 -21.15
N PRO A 237 -0.64 5.79 -21.14
CA PRO A 237 0.20 6.10 -19.98
C PRO A 237 -0.54 6.84 -18.86
N LEU A 238 -1.75 7.36 -19.14
CA LEU A 238 -2.44 8.33 -18.28
C LEU A 238 -2.63 7.86 -16.83
N ILE A 239 -2.96 6.59 -16.61
CA ILE A 239 -3.16 6.06 -15.24
C ILE A 239 -1.83 6.00 -14.49
N ALA A 240 -0.74 5.59 -15.16
CA ALA A 240 0.59 5.58 -14.55
C ALA A 240 1.05 7.01 -14.23
N VAL A 241 0.85 7.95 -15.17
CA VAL A 241 1.15 9.38 -14.95
C VAL A 241 0.36 9.93 -13.77
N PHE A 242 -0.95 9.67 -13.71
CA PHE A 242 -1.79 10.10 -12.59
C PHE A 242 -1.31 9.51 -11.25
N MET A 243 -0.94 8.23 -11.23
CA MET A 243 -0.41 7.59 -10.03
C MET A 243 0.93 8.21 -9.59
N PHE A 244 1.83 8.54 -10.51
CA PHE A 244 3.07 9.26 -10.18
C PHE A 244 2.80 10.66 -9.66
N LEU A 245 1.85 11.41 -10.24
CA LEU A 245 1.47 12.73 -9.74
C LEU A 245 0.92 12.66 -8.31
N LEU A 246 0.11 11.63 -8.01
CA LEU A 246 -0.34 11.37 -6.64
C LEU A 246 0.83 11.02 -5.71
N GLY A 247 1.78 10.19 -6.16
CA GLY A 247 2.96 9.83 -5.38
C GLY A 247 3.86 11.04 -5.07
N LEU A 248 4.11 11.89 -6.06
CA LEU A 248 4.88 13.14 -5.90
C LEU A 248 4.15 14.13 -4.98
N GLY A 249 2.82 14.23 -5.11
CA GLY A 249 2.00 15.06 -4.23
C GLY A 249 2.01 14.55 -2.78
N ALA A 250 1.87 13.24 -2.58
CA ALA A 250 1.95 12.60 -1.27
C ALA A 250 3.33 12.81 -0.65
N ARG A 251 4.42 12.60 -1.41
CA ARG A 251 5.79 12.86 -0.96
C ARG A 251 5.98 14.33 -0.57
N SER A 252 5.51 15.26 -1.39
CA SER A 252 5.63 16.70 -1.10
C SER A 252 4.85 17.11 0.14
N LEU A 253 3.65 16.56 0.31
CA LEU A 253 2.83 16.78 1.50
C LEU A 253 3.50 16.19 2.75
N ALA A 254 4.03 14.97 2.65
CA ALA A 254 4.72 14.31 3.76
C ALA A 254 5.96 15.08 4.18
N THR A 255 6.78 15.54 3.21
CA THR A 255 7.92 16.42 3.49
C THR A 255 7.48 17.72 4.15
N ALA A 256 6.42 18.37 3.66
CA ALA A 256 5.93 19.62 4.23
C ALA A 256 5.36 19.48 5.65
N VAL A 257 4.67 18.37 5.94
CA VAL A 257 3.97 18.17 7.21
C VAL A 257 4.87 17.57 8.28
N PHE A 258 5.70 16.59 7.91
CA PHE A 258 6.42 15.76 8.88
C PHE A 258 7.93 16.00 8.90
N PHE A 259 8.52 16.60 7.86
CA PHE A 259 9.97 16.73 7.74
C PHE A 259 10.45 18.19 7.77
N LEU A 260 10.20 18.93 6.70
CA LEU A 260 10.69 20.29 6.50
C LEU A 260 9.60 21.18 5.86
N PRO A 261 8.78 21.87 6.67
CA PRO A 261 7.64 22.67 6.19
C PRO A 261 8.00 23.77 5.18
N SER A 262 9.20 24.33 5.28
CA SER A 262 9.68 25.39 4.40
C SER A 262 10.13 24.88 3.02
N ALA A 263 10.32 23.57 2.84
CA ALA A 263 10.86 22.99 1.62
C ALA A 263 10.10 21.70 1.22
N PRO A 264 8.83 21.83 0.77
CA PRO A 264 8.01 20.68 0.37
C PRO A 264 8.62 19.83 -0.76
N LEU A 265 9.51 20.43 -1.56
CA LEU A 265 10.21 19.77 -2.66
C LEU A 265 11.64 19.35 -2.29
N ALA A 266 11.98 19.27 -1.00
CA ALA A 266 13.33 18.84 -0.57
C ALA A 266 13.71 17.43 -1.05
N TRP A 267 12.72 16.60 -1.39
CA TRP A 267 12.91 15.31 -2.03
C TRP A 267 13.44 15.40 -3.47
N LEU A 268 13.36 16.55 -4.15
CA LEU A 268 13.87 16.77 -5.51
C LEU A 268 15.36 17.12 -5.48
N THR A 269 16.16 16.15 -5.08
CA THR A 269 17.62 16.17 -5.15
C THR A 269 18.12 16.08 -6.60
N PRO A 270 19.43 16.32 -6.86
CA PRO A 270 20.01 16.04 -8.16
C PRO A 270 19.85 14.57 -8.59
N GLY A 271 20.01 13.61 -7.67
CA GLY A 271 19.87 12.18 -7.95
C GLY A 271 18.45 11.83 -8.40
N SER A 272 17.45 12.17 -7.59
CA SER A 272 16.04 11.92 -7.92
C SER A 272 15.59 12.65 -9.18
N GLY A 273 16.06 13.88 -9.42
CA GLY A 273 15.80 14.63 -10.65
C GLY A 273 16.29 13.90 -11.90
N HIS A 274 17.56 13.45 -11.91
CA HIS A 274 18.08 12.64 -13.01
C HIS A 274 17.32 11.31 -13.14
N GLY A 275 17.01 10.66 -12.02
CA GLY A 275 16.28 9.41 -11.99
C GLY A 275 14.87 9.51 -12.57
N LEU A 276 14.14 10.61 -12.30
CA LEU A 276 12.83 10.87 -12.89
C LEU A 276 12.91 11.03 -14.41
N ILE A 277 13.91 11.76 -14.91
CA ILE A 277 14.12 11.97 -16.35
C ILE A 277 14.45 10.65 -17.04
N ILE A 278 15.44 9.91 -16.51
CA ILE A 278 15.90 8.64 -17.08
C ILE A 278 14.78 7.60 -17.00
N GLY A 279 14.17 7.43 -15.83
CA GLY A 279 13.07 6.49 -15.60
C GLY A 279 11.84 6.81 -16.47
N GLY A 280 11.49 8.09 -16.62
CA GLY A 280 10.39 8.54 -17.48
C GLY A 280 10.64 8.26 -18.97
N ALA A 281 11.87 8.48 -19.44
CA ALA A 281 12.28 8.16 -20.81
C ALA A 281 12.24 6.64 -21.04
N LEU A 282 12.82 5.85 -20.14
CA LEU A 282 12.81 4.38 -20.22
C LEU A 282 11.39 3.81 -20.16
N LEU A 283 10.52 4.36 -19.30
CA LEU A 283 9.13 3.92 -19.19
C LEU A 283 8.34 4.20 -20.47
N THR A 284 8.57 5.37 -21.08
CA THR A 284 7.95 5.75 -22.35
C THR A 284 8.37 4.80 -23.47
N LEU A 285 9.67 4.48 -23.56
CA LEU A 285 10.17 3.46 -24.49
C LEU A 285 9.57 2.08 -24.21
N ALA A 286 9.48 1.70 -22.93
CA ALA A 286 8.94 0.40 -22.52
C ALA A 286 7.45 0.24 -22.87
N PHE A 287 6.67 1.32 -22.96
CA PHE A 287 5.27 1.24 -23.40
C PHE A 287 5.09 0.77 -24.84
N PHE A 288 6.10 0.90 -25.69
CA PHE A 288 6.09 0.36 -27.05
C PHE A 288 6.45 -1.13 -27.12
N LEU A 289 6.97 -1.71 -26.03
CA LEU A 289 7.36 -3.11 -25.99
C LEU A 289 6.13 -4.05 -25.83
N PRO A 290 6.24 -5.32 -26.25
CA PRO A 290 5.20 -6.32 -25.98
C PRO A 290 4.94 -6.50 -24.48
N ARG A 291 3.71 -6.86 -24.10
CA ARG A 291 3.30 -7.03 -22.70
C ARG A 291 4.17 -8.02 -21.90
N VAL A 292 4.67 -9.07 -22.56
CA VAL A 292 5.58 -10.05 -21.94
C VAL A 292 6.89 -9.38 -21.52
N VAL A 293 7.45 -8.56 -22.42
CA VAL A 293 8.70 -7.84 -22.15
C VAL A 293 8.46 -6.78 -21.08
N GLN A 294 7.34 -6.05 -21.13
CA GLN A 294 6.95 -5.12 -20.07
C GLN A 294 6.88 -5.80 -18.69
N HIS A 295 6.31 -7.00 -18.62
CA HIS A 295 6.23 -7.77 -17.38
C HIS A 295 7.62 -8.15 -16.84
N GLY A 296 8.50 -8.65 -17.71
CA GLY A 296 9.88 -8.96 -17.34
C GLY A 296 10.65 -7.71 -16.89
N CYS A 297 10.51 -6.60 -17.62
CA CYS A 297 11.11 -5.32 -17.27
C CYS A 297 10.58 -4.77 -15.94
N ALA A 298 9.28 -4.92 -15.63
CA ALA A 298 8.71 -4.54 -14.32
C ALA A 298 9.44 -5.26 -13.18
N GLY A 299 9.54 -6.60 -13.26
CA GLY A 299 10.22 -7.40 -12.24
C GLY A 299 11.71 -7.05 -12.12
N ALA A 300 12.42 -6.96 -13.23
CA ALA A 300 13.85 -6.62 -13.24
C ALA A 300 14.12 -5.21 -12.68
N SER A 301 13.25 -4.24 -12.96
CA SER A 301 13.40 -2.87 -12.48
C SER A 301 13.13 -2.77 -10.98
N LEU A 302 12.13 -3.48 -10.46
CA LEU A 302 11.89 -3.55 -9.01
C LEU A 302 13.05 -4.21 -8.26
N LEU A 303 13.62 -5.28 -8.81
CA LEU A 303 14.84 -5.90 -8.25
C LEU A 303 16.03 -4.93 -8.29
N GLY A 304 16.22 -4.20 -9.40
CA GLY A 304 17.23 -3.16 -9.51
C GLY A 304 17.06 -2.06 -8.47
N ALA A 305 15.83 -1.60 -8.25
CA ALA A 305 15.51 -0.60 -7.23
C ALA A 305 15.85 -1.11 -5.81
N ILE A 306 15.47 -2.35 -5.48
CA ILE A 306 15.81 -2.99 -4.19
C ILE A 306 17.33 -3.06 -4.00
N VAL A 307 18.08 -3.49 -5.02
CA VAL A 307 19.54 -3.55 -4.93
C VAL A 307 20.12 -2.15 -4.71
N CYS A 308 19.68 -1.16 -5.48
CA CYS A 308 20.22 0.20 -5.37
C CYS A 308 19.95 0.81 -3.99
N ILE A 309 18.74 0.68 -3.44
CA ILE A 309 18.41 1.27 -2.13
C ILE A 309 19.20 0.61 -0.99
N ASN A 310 19.38 -0.72 -1.02
CA ASN A 310 20.15 -1.42 0.02
C ASN A 310 21.68 -1.25 -0.13
N LEU A 311 22.16 -0.70 -1.26
CA LEU A 311 23.55 -0.27 -1.42
C LEU A 311 23.76 1.20 -1.05
N LEU A 312 22.67 1.97 -0.97
CA LEU A 312 22.73 3.40 -0.78
C LEU A 312 23.25 3.71 0.64
N PRO A 313 24.30 4.52 0.80
CA PRO A 313 24.76 4.91 2.12
C PRO A 313 23.75 5.85 2.79
N GLU A 314 23.74 5.84 4.13
CA GLU A 314 23.02 6.82 4.91
C GLU A 314 23.50 8.23 4.56
N ASN A 315 22.55 9.14 4.32
CA ASN A 315 22.85 10.52 3.95
C ASN A 315 22.97 11.39 5.22
N PRO A 316 24.17 11.90 5.56
CA PRO A 316 24.39 12.70 6.77
C PRO A 316 23.54 13.98 6.81
N TYR A 317 23.19 14.53 5.65
CA TYR A 317 22.41 15.77 5.55
C TYR A 317 20.91 15.56 5.83
N LEU A 318 20.38 14.35 5.55
CA LEU A 318 19.02 13.96 5.92
C LEU A 318 18.90 13.74 7.44
N LEU A 319 19.90 13.09 8.05
CA LEU A 319 19.95 12.83 9.49
C LEU A 319 20.00 14.12 10.34
N ALA A 320 20.73 15.13 9.87
CA ALA A 320 20.86 16.41 10.58
C ALA A 320 19.57 17.25 10.59
N SER A 321 18.59 16.93 9.74
CA SER A 321 17.44 17.81 9.46
C SER A 321 16.11 17.35 10.09
N GLY A 322 15.98 16.09 10.55
CA GLY A 322 14.68 15.42 10.56
C GLY A 322 14.11 14.85 11.86
N HIS A 323 14.85 14.74 12.97
CA HIS A 323 14.37 13.97 14.13
C HIS A 323 13.37 14.71 15.06
N VAL A 324 13.21 16.03 14.94
CA VAL A 324 12.51 16.82 16.00
C VAL A 324 10.98 16.70 15.96
N ILE A 325 10.36 16.38 14.81
CA ILE A 325 8.89 16.39 14.66
C ILE A 325 8.27 15.00 14.88
N LEU A 326 9.03 13.92 14.60
CA LEU A 326 8.51 12.55 14.58
C LEU A 326 8.25 11.95 15.97
N ASP A 327 8.79 12.54 17.04
CA ASP A 327 8.67 12.03 18.41
C ASP A 327 7.35 12.42 19.12
N ARG A 328 6.40 13.07 18.42
CA ARG A 328 5.15 13.54 19.04
C ARG A 328 3.99 12.58 18.82
N GLY A 329 3.34 12.19 19.93
CA GLY A 329 2.06 11.48 19.92
C GLY A 329 2.10 10.18 19.12
N ASN A 330 1.15 10.01 18.19
CA ASN A 330 1.03 8.85 17.31
C ASN A 330 1.92 8.89 16.06
N LEU A 331 2.70 9.94 15.84
CA LEU A 331 3.58 10.07 14.66
C LEU A 331 4.66 8.98 14.56
N PRO A 332 5.28 8.50 15.65
CA PRO A 332 6.20 7.36 15.58
C PRO A 332 5.53 6.08 15.04
N ASN A 333 4.23 5.93 15.27
CA ASN A 333 3.44 4.75 14.88
C ASN A 333 3.16 4.82 13.39
N LEU A 334 2.75 6.00 12.93
CA LEU A 334 2.51 6.27 11.53
C LEU A 334 3.81 6.13 10.74
N TYR A 335 4.91 6.69 11.26
CA TYR A 335 6.24 6.54 10.69
C TYR A 335 6.65 5.07 10.58
N GLY A 336 6.57 4.33 11.68
CA GLY A 336 6.87 2.89 11.68
C GLY A 336 6.03 2.13 10.67
N LEU A 337 4.74 2.45 10.57
CA LEU A 337 3.82 1.84 9.62
C LEU A 337 4.19 2.16 8.16
N THR A 338 4.42 3.43 7.82
CA THR A 338 4.80 3.81 6.45
C THR A 338 6.17 3.26 6.08
N ASN A 339 7.11 3.20 7.03
CA ASN A 339 8.42 2.60 6.85
C ASN A 339 8.32 1.08 6.59
N LEU A 340 7.49 0.35 7.34
CA LEU A 340 7.22 -1.06 7.08
C LEU A 340 6.64 -1.27 5.67
N VAL A 341 5.63 -0.47 5.31
CA VAL A 341 5.00 -0.57 3.99
C VAL A 341 6.02 -0.27 2.89
N SER A 342 6.81 0.79 3.02
CA SER A 342 7.91 1.13 2.09
C SER A 342 8.90 -0.03 1.97
N GLY A 343 9.40 -0.58 3.08
CA GLY A 343 10.37 -1.66 3.08
C GLY A 343 9.85 -2.96 2.44
N LEU A 344 8.59 -3.33 2.68
CA LEU A 344 8.02 -4.59 2.18
C LEU A 344 7.37 -4.49 0.80
N TRP A 345 6.95 -3.29 0.38
CA TRP A 345 6.16 -3.10 -0.83
C TRP A 345 6.76 -3.72 -2.09
N PRO A 346 8.03 -3.48 -2.46
CA PRO A 346 8.55 -3.97 -3.74
C PRO A 346 8.65 -5.50 -3.76
N PHE A 347 8.83 -6.16 -2.60
CA PHE A 347 8.80 -7.62 -2.48
C PHE A 347 7.40 -8.17 -2.69
N LEU A 348 6.38 -7.52 -2.11
CA LEU A 348 4.97 -7.91 -2.33
C LEU A 348 4.54 -7.67 -3.78
N ALA A 349 4.99 -6.57 -4.39
CA ALA A 349 4.77 -6.27 -5.79
C ALA A 349 5.43 -7.31 -6.72
N LEU A 350 6.67 -7.71 -6.42
CA LEU A 350 7.38 -8.78 -7.13
C LEU A 350 6.66 -10.12 -6.98
N ALA A 351 6.26 -10.50 -5.77
CA ALA A 351 5.49 -11.72 -5.54
C ALA A 351 4.19 -11.73 -6.36
N TRP A 352 3.48 -10.59 -6.39
CA TRP A 352 2.29 -10.44 -7.22
C TRP A 352 2.60 -10.59 -8.71
N LEU A 353 3.65 -9.93 -9.23
CA LEU A 353 4.09 -10.08 -10.62
C LEU A 353 4.43 -11.54 -10.95
N ILE A 354 5.19 -12.24 -10.10
CA ILE A 354 5.51 -13.66 -10.30
C ILE A 354 4.23 -14.49 -10.38
N THR A 355 3.26 -14.29 -9.47
CA THR A 355 2.00 -15.02 -9.52
C THR A 355 1.17 -14.70 -10.77
N LEU A 356 1.25 -13.48 -11.28
CA LEU A 356 0.61 -13.08 -12.53
C LEU A 356 1.26 -13.76 -13.73
N GLY A 357 2.60 -13.77 -13.80
CA GLY A 357 3.38 -14.40 -14.86
C GLY A 357 3.17 -15.91 -14.92
N LEU A 358 3.24 -16.61 -13.78
CA LEU A 358 3.03 -18.05 -13.69
C LEU A 358 1.63 -18.48 -14.16
N ARG A 359 0.62 -17.63 -13.94
CA ARG A 359 -0.77 -17.94 -14.32
C ARG A 359 -1.11 -17.55 -15.75
N HIS A 360 -0.31 -16.70 -16.40
CA HIS A 360 -0.62 -16.13 -17.72
C HIS A 360 0.48 -16.33 -18.78
N GLY A 361 1.55 -17.07 -18.46
CA GLY A 361 2.58 -17.45 -19.42
C GLY A 361 2.04 -18.14 -20.69
N GLU A 362 0.90 -18.83 -20.60
CA GLU A 362 0.23 -19.47 -21.75
C GLU A 362 -0.70 -18.53 -22.55
N ALA A 363 -1.10 -17.38 -22.00
CA ALA A 363 -2.08 -16.46 -22.61
C ALA A 363 -1.45 -15.18 -23.18
N LEU A 364 -0.15 -14.97 -23.00
CA LEU A 364 0.60 -13.80 -23.46
C LEU A 364 1.31 -14.00 -24.80
N GLU A 365 1.25 -15.21 -25.38
CA GLU A 365 1.55 -15.39 -26.80
C GLU A 365 0.44 -14.75 -27.65
N PRO A 366 0.78 -14.04 -28.74
CA PRO A 366 -0.23 -13.70 -29.74
C PRO A 366 -0.83 -15.01 -30.23
N GLN A 367 -2.15 -15.16 -30.19
CA GLN A 367 -2.83 -16.27 -30.86
C GLN A 367 -2.27 -16.37 -32.28
N ARG A 368 -1.43 -17.37 -32.55
CA ARG A 368 -1.04 -17.71 -33.90
C ARG A 368 -2.34 -17.98 -34.63
N GLY A 369 -2.62 -17.16 -35.64
CA GLY A 369 -3.87 -17.16 -36.37
C GLY A 369 -4.30 -18.59 -36.69
N PHE A 370 -5.54 -18.89 -36.31
CA PHE A 370 -6.24 -20.09 -36.74
C PHE A 370 -6.20 -20.13 -38.27
N GLN A 371 -5.25 -20.87 -38.85
CA GLN A 371 -5.29 -21.17 -40.27
C GLN A 371 -6.51 -22.08 -40.48
N PRO A 372 -7.50 -21.68 -41.29
CA PRO A 372 -8.56 -22.59 -41.66
C PRO A 372 -7.92 -23.74 -42.44
N ARG A 373 -8.15 -24.98 -42.00
CA ARG A 373 -7.76 -26.18 -42.76
C ARG A 373 -8.28 -26.04 -44.20
N PRO A 374 -7.45 -26.27 -45.23
CA PRO A 374 -7.94 -26.32 -46.60
C PRO A 374 -9.00 -27.43 -46.70
N ARG A 375 -10.19 -27.08 -47.20
CA ARG A 375 -11.22 -28.05 -47.53
C ARG A 375 -10.66 -28.96 -48.63
N LEU A 376 -10.61 -30.26 -48.36
CA LEU A 376 -10.36 -31.25 -49.41
C LEU A 376 -11.47 -31.14 -50.47
N PRO A 377 -11.13 -31.22 -51.77
CA PRO A 377 -12.14 -31.33 -52.81
C PRO A 377 -12.87 -32.66 -52.63
N THR A 378 -14.19 -32.61 -52.53
CA THR A 378 -15.05 -33.79 -52.68
C THR A 378 -14.93 -34.27 -54.12
N SER A 379 -14.18 -35.34 -54.33
CA SER A 379 -14.21 -36.15 -55.55
C SER A 379 -15.32 -37.19 -55.43
N GLY A 380 -16.21 -37.26 -56.43
CA GLY A 380 -17.17 -38.35 -56.61
C GLY A 380 -18.61 -37.91 -56.47
#